data_AF-Q748G8-F1
#
_entry.id   AF-Q748G8-F1
#
_cell.length_a   1.000
_cell.length_b   1.000
_cell.length_c   1.000
_cell.angle_alpha   90.00
_cell.angle_beta   90.00
_cell.angle_gamma   90.00
#
_symmetry.space_group_name_H-M   'P 1'
#
loop_
_entity.id
_entity.type
_entity.pdbx_description
1 polymer ?
#
loop_
_entity_poly.entity_id
_entity_poly.type
_entity_poly.pdbx_seq_one_letter_code
_entity_poly.pdbx_strand_id
1 'polypeptide(L)'
;MNTYAEANKRQTPPGQTPEDGTLIVRAVLDDGASHAAELQRFTLTTAGLFRAGNERAALDHYIELLGGFDMLIRALADVAFVLGVDFSTTPVGNVTLERFVSQLNTLLQETMAAQQRKDWVLIADLLEYELAPHLEQWRELFAALGDKAAR
;
A
#
# COMPACT_ATOMS: atom_id res chain seq x y z
N MET A 1 -3.39 34.32 -43.07
CA MET A 1 -2.29 34.48 -42.11
C MET A 1 -2.75 33.88 -40.80
N ASN A 2 -2.49 32.59 -40.59
CA ASN A 2 -2.77 31.89 -39.35
C ASN A 2 -1.66 30.85 -39.19
N THR A 3 -0.78 31.06 -38.21
CA THR A 3 0.39 30.22 -37.95
C THR A 3 0.28 29.75 -36.51
N TYR A 4 0.64 28.49 -36.27
CA TYR A 4 0.67 27.78 -34.98
C TYR A 4 -0.65 27.15 -34.52
N ALA A 5 -1.00 26.01 -35.13
CA ALA A 5 -1.94 25.07 -34.53
C ALA A 5 -1.65 23.61 -34.90
N GLU A 6 -0.39 23.20 -35.03
CA GLU A 6 -0.06 21.77 -35.08
C GLU A 6 1.30 21.52 -34.45
N ALA A 7 1.31 20.94 -33.24
CA ALA A 7 2.29 19.95 -32.78
C ALA A 7 2.21 19.83 -31.24
N ASN A 8 1.37 18.91 -30.74
CA ASN A 8 1.76 18.11 -29.58
C ASN A 8 0.96 16.80 -29.53
N LYS A 9 1.13 15.95 -30.54
CA LYS A 9 0.87 14.51 -30.38
C LYS A 9 2.05 13.97 -29.58
N ARG A 10 1.87 13.82 -28.26
CA ARG A 10 2.84 13.11 -27.41
C ARG A 10 3.03 11.72 -28.01
N GLN A 11 4.25 11.48 -28.50
CA GLN A 11 4.67 10.22 -29.09
C GLN A 11 4.68 9.16 -27.99
N THR A 12 3.83 8.15 -28.13
CA THR A 12 4.03 6.86 -27.46
C THR A 12 5.34 6.26 -28.00
N PRO A 13 6.27 5.77 -27.16
CA PRO A 13 7.49 5.14 -27.64
C PRO A 13 7.17 3.95 -28.55
N PRO A 14 7.92 3.75 -29.65
CA PRO A 14 7.64 2.69 -30.61
C PRO A 14 7.91 1.32 -29.96
N GLY A 15 6.84 0.53 -29.73
CA GLY A 15 6.96 -0.88 -29.35
C GLY A 15 6.12 -1.34 -28.16
N GLN A 16 5.45 -0.46 -27.42
CA GLN A 16 4.48 -0.88 -26.39
C GLN A 16 3.08 -0.91 -26.98
N THR A 17 2.52 -2.12 -27.12
CA THR A 17 1.10 -2.25 -27.44
C THR A 17 0.26 -1.92 -26.20
N PRO A 18 -1.00 -1.49 -26.35
CA PRO A 18 -1.90 -1.29 -25.21
C PRO A 18 -2.04 -2.53 -24.32
N GLU A 19 -1.89 -3.73 -24.91
CA GLU A 19 -1.92 -5.02 -24.22
C GLU A 19 -0.72 -5.18 -23.25
N ASP A 20 0.47 -4.69 -23.61
CA ASP A 20 1.66 -4.69 -22.75
C ASP A 20 1.48 -3.79 -21.51
N GLY A 21 0.80 -2.65 -21.68
CA GLY A 21 0.51 -1.72 -20.58
C GLY A 21 -0.42 -2.33 -19.53
N THR A 22 -1.50 -2.99 -19.97
CA THR A 22 -2.44 -3.67 -19.06
C THR A 22 -1.79 -4.83 -18.32
N LEU A 23 -0.92 -5.60 -18.99
CA LEU A 23 -0.16 -6.69 -18.36
C LEU A 23 0.78 -6.17 -17.26
N ILE A 24 1.49 -5.06 -17.50
CA ILE A 24 2.36 -4.43 -16.51
C ILE A 24 1.56 -3.95 -15.29
N VAL A 25 0.42 -3.28 -15.51
CA VAL A 25 -0.44 -2.82 -14.41
C VAL A 25 -0.95 -3.98 -13.57
N ARG A 26 -1.37 -5.08 -14.21
CA ARG A 26 -1.83 -6.27 -13.50
C ARG A 26 -0.72 -6.88 -12.65
N ALA A 27 0.49 -7.00 -13.20
CA ALA A 27 1.64 -7.50 -12.46
C ALA A 27 1.94 -6.64 -11.21
N VAL A 28 1.95 -5.31 -11.34
CA VAL A 28 2.18 -4.41 -10.19
C VAL A 28 1.08 -4.54 -9.13
N LEU A 29 -0.18 -4.74 -9.55
CA LEU A 29 -1.30 -4.96 -8.64
C LEU A 29 -1.20 -6.29 -7.89
N ASP A 30 -0.83 -7.37 -8.60
CA ASP A 30 -0.63 -8.69 -7.99
C ASP A 30 0.59 -8.71 -7.04
N ASP A 31 1.67 -8.00 -7.40
CA ASP A 31 2.84 -7.79 -6.54
C ASP A 31 2.46 -6.98 -5.28
N GLY A 32 1.66 -5.92 -5.43
CA GLY A 32 1.16 -5.12 -4.31
C GLY A 32 0.29 -5.93 -3.35
N ALA A 33 -0.61 -6.78 -3.89
CA ALA A 33 -1.41 -7.70 -3.08
C ALA A 33 -0.56 -8.72 -2.33
N SER A 34 0.45 -9.29 -3.00
CA SER A 34 1.37 -10.27 -2.42
C SER A 34 2.20 -9.63 -1.29
N HIS A 35 2.73 -8.42 -1.53
CA HIS A 35 3.47 -7.64 -0.56
C HIS A 35 2.62 -7.29 0.67
N ALA A 36 1.34 -6.89 0.48
CA ALA A 36 0.42 -6.65 1.60
C ALA A 36 0.24 -7.89 2.49
N ALA A 37 0.12 -9.08 1.89
CA ALA A 37 -0.03 -10.33 2.63
C ALA A 37 1.26 -10.73 3.37
N GLU A 38 2.42 -10.47 2.78
CA GLU A 38 3.71 -10.66 3.45
C GLU A 38 3.87 -9.71 4.64
N LEU A 39 3.58 -8.43 4.44
CA LEU A 39 3.55 -7.40 5.48
C LEU A 39 2.62 -7.76 6.64
N GLN A 40 1.44 -8.33 6.34
CA GLN A 40 0.51 -8.78 7.36
C GLN A 40 1.11 -9.89 8.23
N ARG A 41 1.66 -10.94 7.62
CA ARG A 41 2.34 -12.02 8.36
C ARG A 41 3.52 -11.50 9.17
N PHE A 42 4.28 -10.56 8.60
CA PHE A 42 5.40 -9.93 9.26
C PHE A 42 4.95 -9.10 10.47
N THR A 43 3.85 -8.34 10.32
CA THR A 43 3.20 -7.57 11.40
C THR A 43 2.81 -8.46 12.59
N LEU A 44 2.18 -9.61 12.32
CA LEU A 44 1.80 -10.58 13.36
C LEU A 44 3.02 -11.19 14.05
N THR A 45 4.10 -11.43 13.30
CA THR A 45 5.37 -11.90 13.87
C THR A 45 5.97 -10.85 14.80
N THR A 46 5.99 -9.58 14.38
CA THR A 46 6.47 -8.44 15.19
C THR A 46 5.65 -8.29 16.48
N ALA A 47 4.32 -8.40 16.40
CA ALA A 47 3.45 -8.39 17.58
C ALA A 47 3.81 -9.53 18.56
N GLY A 48 4.00 -10.74 18.05
CA GLY A 48 4.42 -11.90 18.84
C GLY A 48 5.76 -11.70 19.56
N LEU A 49 6.74 -11.04 18.91
CA LEU A 49 8.04 -10.72 19.52
C LEU A 49 7.90 -9.73 20.68
N PHE A 50 7.04 -8.71 20.55
CA PHE A 50 6.73 -7.79 21.65
C PHE A 50 6.05 -8.52 22.81
N ARG A 51 5.08 -9.41 22.54
CA ARG A 51 4.41 -10.21 23.60
C ARG A 51 5.35 -11.16 24.32
N ALA A 52 6.35 -11.70 23.62
CA ALA A 52 7.36 -12.57 24.21
C ALA A 52 8.39 -11.81 25.08
N GLY A 53 8.35 -10.48 25.10
CA GLY A 53 9.30 -9.65 25.84
C GLY A 53 10.70 -9.60 25.22
N ASN A 54 10.86 -10.05 23.96
CA ASN A 54 12.13 -9.98 23.25
C ASN A 54 12.28 -8.61 22.58
N GLU A 55 12.48 -7.57 23.40
CA GLU A 55 12.45 -6.17 22.97
C GLU A 55 13.39 -5.88 21.79
N ARG A 56 14.62 -6.42 21.83
CA ARG A 56 15.61 -6.15 20.79
C ARG A 56 15.16 -6.73 19.44
N ALA A 57 14.80 -8.01 19.41
CA ALA A 57 14.32 -8.64 18.18
C ALA A 57 13.01 -8.00 17.69
N ALA A 58 12.12 -7.62 18.61
CA ALA A 58 10.87 -6.94 18.28
C ALA A 58 11.11 -5.57 17.64
N LEU A 59 12.06 -4.78 18.17
CA LEU A 59 12.41 -3.47 17.61
C LEU A 59 13.11 -3.59 16.25
N ASP A 60 14.01 -4.56 16.09
CA ASP A 60 14.66 -4.83 14.80
C ASP A 60 13.59 -5.19 13.74
N HIS A 61 12.69 -6.11 14.06
CA HIS A 61 11.53 -6.45 13.21
C HIS A 61 10.60 -5.25 12.97
N TYR A 62 10.36 -4.41 13.98
CA TYR A 62 9.49 -3.25 13.84
C TYR A 62 10.06 -2.22 12.85
N ILE A 63 11.38 -2.00 12.84
CA ILE A 63 12.04 -1.11 11.88
C ILE A 63 11.89 -1.65 10.45
N GLU A 64 12.10 -2.95 10.26
CA GLU A 64 11.90 -3.60 8.95
C GLU A 64 10.45 -3.51 8.49
N LEU A 65 9.50 -3.66 9.42
CA LEU A 65 8.07 -3.53 9.15
C LEU A 65 7.73 -2.13 8.63
N LEU A 66 8.27 -1.09 9.28
CA LEU A 66 8.11 0.29 8.83
C LEU A 66 8.68 0.52 7.41
N GLY A 67 9.81 -0.13 7.09
CA GLY A 67 10.39 -0.11 5.74
C GLY A 67 9.49 -0.75 4.68
N GLY A 68 8.79 -1.83 5.04
CA GLY A 68 7.88 -2.52 4.11
C GLY A 68 6.69 -1.64 3.67
N PHE A 69 6.21 -0.72 4.52
CA PHE A 69 5.11 0.18 4.15
C PHE A 69 5.47 1.17 3.04
N ASP A 70 6.74 1.60 2.92
CA ASP A 70 7.18 2.49 1.85
C ASP A 70 6.95 1.84 0.47
N MET A 71 7.31 0.57 0.34
CA MET A 71 7.09 -0.20 -0.90
C MET A 71 5.60 -0.39 -1.21
N LEU A 72 4.76 -0.63 -0.19
CA LEU A 72 3.32 -0.78 -0.35
C LEU A 72 2.66 0.52 -0.87
N ILE A 73 3.02 1.66 -0.28
CA ILE A 73 2.49 2.96 -0.68
C ILE A 73 2.93 3.34 -2.09
N ARG A 74 4.19 3.06 -2.45
CA ARG A 74 4.71 3.30 -3.80
C ARG A 74 3.98 2.48 -4.85
N ALA A 75 3.77 1.19 -4.61
CA ALA A 75 3.03 0.32 -5.53
C ALA A 75 1.61 0.86 -5.78
N LEU A 76 0.92 1.33 -4.73
CA LEU A 76 -0.40 1.94 -4.89
C LEU A 76 -0.36 3.27 -5.68
N ALA A 77 0.63 4.12 -5.40
CA ALA A 77 0.79 5.40 -6.09
C ALA A 77 1.08 5.22 -7.59
N ASP A 78 1.94 4.27 -7.94
CA ASP A 78 2.29 3.95 -9.33
C ASP A 78 1.08 3.43 -10.10
N VAL A 79 0.33 2.49 -9.51
CA VAL A 79 -0.91 1.96 -10.08
C VAL A 79 -1.92 3.08 -10.30
N ALA A 80 -2.10 3.94 -9.30
CA ALA A 80 -3.09 5.00 -9.39
C ALA A 80 -2.74 6.03 -10.46
N PHE A 81 -1.44 6.35 -10.61
CA PHE A 81 -0.96 7.20 -11.69
C PHE A 81 -1.25 6.60 -13.06
N VAL A 82 -0.96 5.31 -13.26
CA VAL A 82 -1.16 4.63 -14.55
C VAL A 82 -2.65 4.47 -14.89
N LEU A 83 -3.48 4.14 -13.91
CA LEU A 83 -4.92 3.95 -14.10
C LEU A 83 -5.72 5.26 -14.11
N GLY A 84 -5.08 6.42 -13.86
CA GLY A 84 -5.78 7.69 -13.72
C GLY A 84 -6.76 7.70 -12.53
N VAL A 85 -6.48 6.90 -11.51
CA VAL A 85 -7.30 6.76 -10.30
C VAL A 85 -7.07 7.97 -9.41
N ASP A 86 -8.15 8.70 -9.14
CA ASP A 86 -8.16 9.76 -8.16
C ASP A 86 -8.46 9.17 -6.77
N PHE A 87 -7.52 9.32 -5.85
CA PHE A 87 -7.60 8.79 -4.48
C PHE A 87 -8.79 9.34 -3.70
N SER A 88 -9.16 10.61 -3.97
CA SER A 88 -10.21 11.31 -3.22
C SER A 88 -11.61 10.84 -3.62
N THR A 89 -11.77 10.35 -4.85
CA THR A 89 -13.07 9.98 -5.43
C THR A 89 -13.23 8.48 -5.68
N THR A 90 -12.13 7.71 -5.73
CA THR A 90 -12.20 6.28 -6.03
C THR A 90 -12.68 5.49 -4.80
N PRO A 91 -13.83 4.81 -4.89
CA PRO A 91 -14.33 3.99 -3.80
C PRO A 91 -13.59 2.65 -3.73
N VAL A 92 -13.29 2.24 -2.51
CA VAL A 92 -12.81 0.93 -2.09
C VAL A 92 -13.78 0.43 -1.01
N GLY A 93 -14.66 -0.49 -1.38
CA GLY A 93 -15.78 -0.87 -0.52
C GLY A 93 -16.67 0.34 -0.20
N ASN A 94 -16.76 0.69 1.09
CA ASN A 94 -17.58 1.80 1.60
C ASN A 94 -16.78 3.09 1.90
N VAL A 95 -15.48 3.13 1.60
CA VAL A 95 -14.60 4.28 1.85
C VAL A 95 -13.86 4.70 0.59
N THR A 96 -13.23 5.87 0.60
CA THR A 96 -12.34 6.31 -0.48
C THR A 96 -10.93 5.78 -0.26
N LEU A 97 -10.15 5.68 -1.34
CA LEU A 97 -8.75 5.28 -1.28
C LEU A 97 -7.92 6.22 -0.38
N GLU A 98 -8.20 7.53 -0.43
CA GLU A 98 -7.59 8.52 0.48
C GLU A 98 -7.85 8.19 1.95
N ARG A 99 -9.10 7.91 2.32
CA ARG A 99 -9.46 7.56 3.69
C ARG A 99 -8.75 6.30 4.16
N PHE A 100 -8.59 5.34 3.26
CA PHE A 100 -7.92 4.08 3.52
C PHE A 100 -6.42 4.26 3.82
N VAL A 101 -5.73 5.12 3.06
CA VAL A 101 -4.33 5.51 3.33
C VAL A 101 -4.23 6.34 4.62
N SER A 102 -5.20 7.23 4.87
CA SER A 102 -5.26 8.01 6.11
C SER A 102 -5.37 7.11 7.34
N GLN A 103 -6.15 6.03 7.28
CA GLN A 103 -6.26 5.05 8.37
C GLN A 103 -4.92 4.36 8.65
N LEU A 104 -4.18 3.96 7.60
CA LEU A 104 -2.84 3.41 7.78
C LEU A 104 -1.91 4.40 8.48
N ASN A 105 -1.91 5.67 8.05
CA ASN A 105 -1.11 6.71 8.69
C ASN A 105 -1.47 6.90 10.17
N THR A 106 -2.75 6.89 10.52
CA THR A 106 -3.19 6.96 11.92
C THR A 106 -2.64 5.81 12.74
N LEU A 107 -2.76 4.57 12.27
CA LEU A 107 -2.25 3.40 12.96
C LEU A 107 -0.73 3.46 13.17
N LEU A 108 0.03 3.88 12.14
CA LEU A 108 1.49 4.03 12.26
C LEU A 108 1.88 5.13 13.26
N GLN A 109 1.12 6.23 13.35
CA GLN A 109 1.37 7.26 14.36
C GLN A 109 1.08 6.75 15.78
N GLU A 110 0.04 5.94 15.95
CA GLU A 110 -0.30 5.34 17.24
C GLU A 110 0.78 4.34 17.70
N THR A 111 1.30 3.50 16.79
CA THR A 111 2.40 2.57 17.12
C THR A 111 3.68 3.33 17.45
N MET A 112 3.98 4.43 16.75
CA MET A 112 5.10 5.32 17.08
C MET A 112 4.93 5.98 18.45
N ALA A 113 3.74 6.47 18.77
CA ALA A 113 3.46 7.08 20.07
C ALA A 113 3.59 6.05 21.22
N ALA A 114 3.11 4.82 21.02
CA ALA A 114 3.30 3.72 21.97
C ALA A 114 4.79 3.36 22.12
N GLN A 115 5.54 3.32 21.03
CA GLN A 115 7.00 3.09 21.02
C GLN A 115 7.76 4.14 21.83
N GLN A 116 7.43 5.42 21.70
CA GLN A 116 8.06 6.50 22.48
C GLN A 116 7.83 6.33 24.00
N ARG A 117 6.68 5.79 24.39
CA ARG A 117 6.33 5.49 25.79
C ARG A 117 6.85 4.13 26.27
N LYS A 118 7.47 3.35 25.38
CA LYS A 118 7.88 1.95 25.61
C LYS A 118 6.71 1.04 26.03
N ASP A 119 5.53 1.32 25.48
CA ASP A 119 4.31 0.56 25.76
C ASP A 119 4.21 -0.64 24.80
N TRP A 120 4.99 -1.68 25.09
CA TRP A 120 5.13 -2.85 24.22
C TRP A 120 3.86 -3.68 24.07
N VAL A 121 3.03 -3.71 25.13
CA VAL A 121 1.73 -4.39 25.08
C VAL A 121 0.81 -3.67 24.12
N LEU A 122 0.73 -2.33 24.19
CA LEU A 122 -0.07 -1.55 23.26
C LEU A 122 0.44 -1.66 21.82
N ILE A 123 1.76 -1.67 21.59
CA ILE A 123 2.29 -1.91 20.24
C ILE A 123 1.82 -3.27 19.73
N ALA A 124 1.97 -4.34 20.53
CA ALA A 124 1.52 -5.66 20.11
C ALA A 124 0.02 -5.69 19.77
N ASP A 125 -0.82 -5.03 20.57
CA ASP A 125 -2.26 -4.95 20.33
C ASP A 125 -2.59 -4.18 19.04
N LEU A 126 -1.97 -3.00 18.83
CA LEU A 126 -2.14 -2.21 17.61
C LEU A 126 -1.69 -2.99 16.37
N LEU A 127 -0.57 -3.71 16.45
CA LEU A 127 -0.07 -4.52 15.34
C LEU A 127 -1.00 -5.71 15.03
N GLU A 128 -1.43 -6.45 16.06
CA GLU A 128 -2.18 -7.70 15.91
C GLU A 128 -3.65 -7.46 15.54
N TYR A 129 -4.31 -6.52 16.20
CA TYR A 129 -5.77 -6.36 16.10
C TYR A 129 -6.21 -5.20 15.22
N GLU A 130 -5.29 -4.30 14.85
CA GLU A 130 -5.65 -3.15 14.01
C GLU A 130 -4.86 -3.14 12.69
N LEU A 131 -3.53 -3.16 12.75
CA LEU A 131 -2.69 -3.04 11.56
C LEU A 131 -2.73 -4.29 10.67
N ALA A 132 -2.66 -5.49 11.25
CA ALA A 132 -2.75 -6.72 10.46
C ALA A 132 -4.12 -6.90 9.77
N PRO A 133 -5.28 -6.61 10.42
CA PRO A 133 -6.56 -6.52 9.73
C PRO A 133 -6.66 -5.41 8.69
N HIS A 134 -5.99 -4.27 8.90
CA HIS A 134 -5.93 -3.22 7.88
C HIS A 134 -5.17 -3.69 6.64
N LEU A 135 -4.03 -4.38 6.82
CA LEU A 135 -3.24 -4.97 5.73
C LEU A 135 -3.99 -6.05 4.94
N GLU A 136 -4.92 -6.77 5.56
CA GLU A 136 -5.83 -7.66 4.83
C GLU A 136 -6.69 -6.89 3.83
N GLN A 137 -7.24 -5.75 4.26
CA GLN A 137 -8.04 -4.88 3.40
C GLN A 137 -7.19 -4.28 2.26
N TRP A 138 -5.88 -4.02 2.50
CA TRP A 138 -4.95 -3.60 1.45
C TRP A 138 -4.81 -4.66 0.35
N ARG A 139 -4.71 -5.94 0.73
CA ARG A 139 -4.67 -7.05 -0.23
C ARG A 139 -5.95 -7.10 -1.09
N GLU A 140 -7.11 -6.97 -0.45
CA GLU A 140 -8.41 -6.94 -1.15
C GLU A 140 -8.52 -5.75 -2.11
N LEU A 141 -7.98 -4.59 -1.71
CA LEU A 141 -7.93 -3.38 -2.52
C LEU A 141 -7.12 -3.57 -3.79
N PHE A 142 -5.91 -4.10 -3.69
CA PHE A 142 -5.07 -4.39 -4.86
C PHE A 142 -5.74 -5.38 -5.81
N ALA A 143 -6.37 -6.44 -5.28
CA ALA A 143 -7.13 -7.38 -6.09
C ALA A 143 -8.30 -6.69 -6.83
N ALA A 144 -9.07 -5.85 -6.13
CA ALA A 144 -10.19 -5.13 -6.72
C ALA A 144 -9.79 -4.13 -7.81
N LEU A 145 -8.64 -3.47 -7.66
CA LEU A 145 -8.06 -2.62 -8.71
C LEU A 145 -7.59 -3.47 -9.92
N GLY A 146 -7.04 -4.66 -9.66
CA GLY A 146 -6.65 -5.62 -10.70
C GLY A 146 -7.82 -6.04 -11.58
N ASP A 147 -8.98 -6.26 -10.97
CA ASP A 147 -10.20 -6.66 -11.70
C ASP A 147 -10.80 -5.49 -12.51
N LYS A 148 -10.60 -4.24 -12.06
CA LYS A 148 -10.99 -3.05 -12.84
C LYS A 148 -10.08 -2.84 -14.04
N ALA A 149 -8.78 -3.09 -13.90
CA ALA A 149 -7.81 -2.95 -14.99
C ALA A 149 -8.01 -3.99 -16.11
N ALA A 150 -8.67 -5.12 -15.81
CA ALA A 150 -8.94 -6.19 -16.76
C ALA A 150 -10.24 -6.01 -17.59
N ARG A 151 -11.03 -4.97 -17.32
CA ARG A 151 -12.29 -4.66 -18.02
C ARG A 151 -12.12 -3.50 -18.99
#